data_AF-A0A8T3MIM7-F1
#
_entry.id   AF-A0A8T3MIM7-F1
#
_cell.length_a   1.000
_cell.length_b   1.000
_cell.length_c   1.000
_cell.angle_alpha   90.00
_cell.angle_beta   90.00
_cell.angle_gamma   90.00
#
_symmetry.space_group_name_H-M   'P 1'
#
loop_
_entity.id
_entity.type
_entity.pdbx_description
1 polymer ?
#
loop_
_entity_poly.entity_id
_entity_poly.type
_entity_poly.pdbx_seq_one_letter_code
_entity_poly.pdbx_strand_id
1 'polypeptide(L)'
;MRELVVPGVALGVIHEGREETAYAGVTSVSDPLPVDEGTLFQIGSATKTMVATVVLRLVEQGSVDLDVPVRTYLPEFRLADEAAGAAVSLRHLLTHSG
;
A
#
# COMPACT_ATOMS: atom_id res chain seq x y z
N MET A 1 7.47 4.24 -21.67
CA MET A 1 7.21 5.68 -21.48
C MET A 1 6.38 6.29 -22.61
N ARG A 2 6.78 6.19 -23.89
CA ARG A 2 6.03 6.80 -25.01
C ARG A 2 4.67 6.17 -25.28
N GLU A 3 4.56 4.85 -25.23
CA GLU A 3 3.30 4.13 -25.50
C GLU A 3 2.23 4.37 -24.43
N LEU A 4 2.64 4.36 -23.15
CA LEU A 4 1.74 4.58 -22.00
C LEU A 4 1.61 6.06 -21.61
N VAL A 5 2.22 6.97 -22.37
CA VAL A 5 2.21 8.42 -22.12
C VAL A 5 2.59 8.76 -20.66
N VAL A 6 3.67 8.15 -20.16
CA VAL A 6 4.19 8.38 -18.81
C VAL A 6 5.27 9.47 -18.88
N PRO A 7 5.08 10.65 -18.23
CA PRO A 7 6.02 11.78 -18.33
C PRO A 7 7.39 11.53 -17.69
N GLY A 8 7.41 10.81 -16.56
CA GLY A 8 8.61 10.57 -15.77
C GLY A 8 8.54 9.25 -14.99
N VAL A 9 9.69 8.64 -14.74
CA VAL A 9 9.83 7.36 -14.04
C VAL A 9 11.13 7.32 -13.25
N ALA A 10 11.07 6.67 -12.08
CA ALA A 10 12.22 6.19 -11.33
C ALA A 10 12.16 4.66 -11.26
N LEU A 11 13.30 3.99 -11.46
CA LEU A 11 13.44 2.53 -11.40
C LEU A 11 14.58 2.20 -10.43
N GLY A 12 14.31 1.31 -9.47
CA GLY A 12 15.33 0.71 -8.62
C GLY A 12 15.35 -0.81 -8.80
N VAL A 13 16.54 -1.39 -8.86
CA VAL A 13 16.75 -2.84 -8.93
C VAL A 13 17.69 -3.26 -7.81
N ILE A 14 17.26 -4.23 -7.01
CA ILE A 14 18.10 -4.88 -6.00
C ILE A 14 18.32 -6.33 -6.41
N HIS A 15 19.57 -6.73 -6.60
CA HIS A 15 19.94 -8.09 -6.97
C HIS A 15 21.26 -8.50 -6.33
N GLU A 16 21.27 -9.63 -5.62
CA GLU A 16 22.45 -10.14 -4.91
C GLU A 16 23.12 -9.10 -3.98
N GLY A 17 22.30 -8.29 -3.29
CA GLY A 17 22.79 -7.24 -2.39
C GLY A 17 23.35 -6.00 -3.10
N ARG A 18 23.32 -5.93 -4.42
CA ARG A 18 23.63 -4.72 -5.19
C ARG A 18 22.35 -3.96 -5.49
N GLU A 19 22.42 -2.65 -5.37
CA GLU A 19 21.32 -1.72 -5.68
C GLU A 19 21.75 -0.79 -6.81
N GLU A 20 20.90 -0.67 -7.83
CA GLU A 20 21.08 0.20 -8.98
C GLU A 20 19.80 1.00 -9.21
N THR A 21 19.93 2.30 -9.51
CA THR A 21 18.81 3.20 -9.76
C THR A 21 18.94 3.91 -11.10
N ALA A 22 17.82 4.14 -11.77
CA ALA A 22 17.75 4.90 -13.00
C ALA A 22 16.52 5.82 -13.03
N TYR A 23 16.68 6.99 -13.64
CA TYR A 23 15.65 8.03 -13.72
C TYR A 23 15.49 8.48 -15.17
N ALA A 24 14.26 8.76 -15.58
CA ALA A 24 14.00 9.27 -16.93
C ALA A 24 12.76 10.17 -16.95
N GLY A 25 12.81 11.19 -17.81
CA GLY A 25 11.68 12.08 -18.06
C GLY A 25 11.57 13.23 -17.06
N VAL A 26 10.35 13.73 -16.89
CA VAL A 26 10.05 14.95 -16.12
C VAL A 26 8.92 14.74 -15.11
N THR A 27 8.93 15.53 -14.04
CA THR A 27 7.94 15.49 -12.96
C THR A 27 6.55 15.96 -13.40
N SER A 28 6.48 16.87 -14.37
CA SER A 28 5.24 17.44 -14.90
C SER A 28 5.39 17.82 -16.37
N VAL A 29 4.29 17.72 -17.12
CA VAL A 29 4.23 18.17 -18.52
C VAL A 29 4.14 19.69 -18.62
N SER A 30 3.49 20.35 -17.65
CA SER A 30 3.29 21.80 -17.66
C SER A 30 4.42 22.58 -16.98
N ASP A 31 5.15 21.94 -16.07
CA ASP A 31 6.29 22.51 -15.33
C ASP A 31 7.42 21.48 -15.24
N PRO A 32 8.19 21.27 -16.32
CA PRO A 32 9.08 20.13 -16.44
C PRO A 32 10.37 20.31 -15.63
N LEU A 33 10.45 19.61 -14.50
CA LEU A 33 11.71 19.35 -13.81
C LEU A 33 12.19 17.93 -14.10
N PRO A 34 13.50 17.67 -14.25
CA PRO A 34 14.02 16.31 -14.38
C PRO A 34 13.58 15.44 -13.20
N VAL A 35 13.25 14.17 -13.47
CA VAL A 35 13.13 13.17 -12.40
C VAL A 35 14.54 12.79 -11.92
N ASP A 36 14.72 12.75 -10.60
CA ASP A 36 15.97 12.42 -9.90
C ASP A 36 15.69 11.61 -8.61
N GLU A 37 16.72 11.35 -7.81
CA GLU A 37 16.59 10.61 -6.55
C GLU A 37 15.72 11.32 -5.49
N GLY A 38 15.53 12.64 -5.60
CA GLY A 38 14.74 13.44 -4.67
C GLY A 38 13.26 13.55 -5.06
N THR A 39 12.88 13.06 -6.23
CA THR A 39 11.52 13.18 -6.75
C THR A 39 10.55 12.30 -5.98
N LEU A 40 9.50 12.91 -5.42
CA LEU A 40 8.44 12.20 -4.70
C LEU A 40 7.37 11.66 -5.66
N PHE A 41 6.95 10.41 -5.43
CA PHE A 41 5.88 9.74 -6.17
C PHE A 41 4.78 9.23 -5.22
N GLN A 42 3.55 9.20 -5.73
CA GLN A 42 2.46 8.49 -5.07
C GLN A 42 2.57 6.98 -5.38
N ILE A 43 2.89 6.17 -4.37
CA ILE A 43 3.12 4.71 -4.55
C ILE A 43 1.82 3.88 -4.63
N GLY A 44 0.66 4.52 -4.43
CA GLY A 44 -0.65 3.90 -4.59
C GLY A 44 -0.84 2.62 -3.77
N SER A 45 -1.25 1.53 -4.42
CA SER A 45 -1.54 0.26 -3.74
C SER A 45 -0.32 -0.37 -3.04
N ALA A 46 0.91 0.02 -3.37
CA ALA A 46 2.09 -0.44 -2.63
C ALA A 46 2.04 -0.07 -1.14
N THR A 47 1.30 0.99 -0.77
CA THR A 47 1.03 1.37 0.62
C THR A 47 0.41 0.24 1.45
N LYS A 48 -0.38 -0.67 0.83
CA LYS A 48 -1.02 -1.79 1.54
C LYS A 48 0.00 -2.71 2.21
N THR A 49 1.16 -2.91 1.59
CA THR A 49 2.23 -3.71 2.19
C THR A 49 2.70 -3.11 3.51
N MET A 50 2.87 -1.78 3.58
CA MET A 50 3.25 -1.08 4.81
C MET A 50 2.15 -1.21 5.87
N VAL A 51 0.89 -1.02 5.49
CA VAL A 51 -0.26 -1.19 6.41
C VAL A 51 -0.29 -2.60 6.97
N ALA A 52 -0.17 -3.62 6.12
CA ALA A 52 -0.14 -5.02 6.54
C ALA A 52 1.03 -5.29 7.50
N THR A 53 2.23 -4.78 7.22
CA THR A 53 3.37 -4.89 8.12
C THR A 53 3.06 -4.29 9.48
N VAL A 54 2.55 -3.05 9.55
CA VAL A 54 2.21 -2.41 10.83
C VAL A 54 1.16 -3.20 11.61
N VAL A 55 0.10 -3.68 10.94
CA VAL A 55 -0.92 -4.51 11.58
C VAL A 55 -0.31 -5.78 12.16
N LEU A 56 0.53 -6.50 11.40
CA LEU A 56 1.19 -7.72 11.90
C LEU A 56 2.17 -7.46 13.05
N ARG A 57 2.79 -6.28 13.11
CA ARG A 57 3.58 -5.86 14.29
C ARG A 57 2.71 -5.63 15.51
N LEU A 58 1.51 -5.09 15.34
CA LEU A 58 0.54 -4.94 16.44
C LEU A 58 0.00 -6.29 16.90
N VAL A 59 -0.16 -7.26 15.99
CA VAL A 59 -0.50 -8.65 16.34
C VAL A 59 0.60 -9.30 17.16
N GLU A 60 1.86 -9.17 16.74
CA GLU A 60 3.02 -9.66 17.49
C GLU A 60 3.10 -9.09 18.91
N GLN A 61 2.66 -7.83 19.10
CA GLN A 61 2.59 -7.17 20.40
C GLN A 61 1.36 -7.57 21.23
N GLY A 62 0.42 -8.34 20.67
CA GLY A 62 -0.86 -8.66 21.31
C GLY A 62 -1.85 -7.50 21.37
N SER A 63 -1.61 -6.41 20.63
CA SER A 63 -2.46 -5.22 20.62
C SER A 63 -3.71 -5.38 19.74
N VAL A 64 -3.63 -6.22 18.71
CA VAL A 64 -4.76 -6.59 17.83
C VAL A 64 -4.72 -8.08 17.50
N ASP A 65 -5.85 -8.64 17.09
CA ASP A 65 -6.06 -10.03 16.75
C ASP A 65 -6.65 -10.09 15.34
N LEU A 66 -6.10 -10.98 14.51
CA LEU A 66 -6.49 -11.14 13.12
C LEU A 66 -7.85 -11.82 12.95
N ASP A 67 -8.25 -12.61 13.93
CA ASP A 67 -9.32 -13.59 13.81
C ASP A 67 -10.58 -13.19 14.60
N VAL A 68 -10.56 -12.04 15.29
CA VAL A 68 -11.76 -11.43 15.87
C VAL A 68 -12.45 -10.49 14.86
N PRO A 69 -13.78 -10.29 14.99
CA PRO A 69 -14.49 -9.34 14.14
C PRO A 69 -13.91 -7.92 14.23
N VAL A 70 -13.90 -7.19 13.12
CA VAL A 70 -13.46 -5.78 13.06
C VAL A 70 -14.23 -4.91 14.06
N ARG A 71 -15.49 -5.27 14.35
CA ARG A 71 -16.34 -4.62 15.38
C ARG A 71 -15.75 -4.64 16.78
N THR A 72 -14.80 -5.53 17.09
CA THR A 72 -14.01 -5.48 18.33
C THR A 72 -13.23 -4.17 18.47
N TYR A 73 -12.75 -3.62 17.34
CA TYR A 73 -11.96 -2.38 17.28
C TYR A 73 -12.78 -1.18 16.83
N LEU A 74 -13.80 -1.39 15.98
CA LEU A 74 -14.67 -0.37 15.40
C LEU A 74 -16.15 -0.76 15.62
N PRO A 75 -16.72 -0.55 16.81
CA PRO A 75 -18.07 -1.01 17.16
C PRO A 75 -19.19 -0.51 16.23
N GLU A 76 -18.99 0.66 15.62
CA GLU A 76 -19.90 1.29 14.68
C GLU A 76 -19.79 0.76 13.24
N PHE A 77 -18.86 -0.16 12.96
CA PHE A 77 -18.65 -0.71 11.63
C PHE A 77 -19.90 -1.48 11.15
N ARG A 78 -20.43 -1.07 10.00
CA ARG A 78 -21.62 -1.67 9.37
C ARG A 78 -21.40 -1.89 7.89
N LEU A 79 -21.93 -2.99 7.39
CA LEU A 79 -22.02 -3.33 5.98
C LEU A 79 -23.51 -3.47 5.61
N ALA A 80 -23.81 -3.42 4.31
CA ALA A 80 -25.17 -3.68 3.83
C ALA A 80 -25.63 -5.11 4.17
N ASP A 81 -24.70 -6.07 4.15
CA ASP A 81 -24.91 -7.42 4.69
C ASP A 81 -24.46 -7.44 6.17
N GLU A 82 -25.44 -7.55 7.08
CA GLU A 82 -25.17 -7.58 8.52
C GLU A 82 -24.47 -8.87 8.97
N ALA A 83 -24.68 -10.01 8.29
CA ALA A 83 -23.97 -11.24 8.64
C ALA A 83 -22.49 -11.12 8.30
N ALA A 84 -22.16 -10.56 7.12
CA ALA A 84 -20.79 -10.24 6.75
C ALA A 84 -20.19 -9.18 7.69
N GLY A 85 -20.94 -8.11 7.98
CA GLY A 85 -20.51 -7.04 8.90
C GLY A 85 -20.23 -7.52 10.33
N ALA A 86 -20.94 -8.55 10.79
CA ALA A 86 -20.71 -9.18 12.09
C ALA A 86 -19.51 -10.14 12.11
N ALA A 87 -19.11 -10.69 10.96
CA ALA A 87 -18.11 -11.75 10.87
C ALA A 87 -16.76 -11.30 10.28
N VAL A 88 -16.72 -10.20 9.52
CA VAL A 88 -15.48 -9.73 8.87
C VAL A 88 -14.41 -9.42 9.92
N SER A 89 -13.18 -9.87 9.67
CA SER A 89 -12.05 -9.78 10.60
C SER A 89 -10.90 -9.02 9.95
N LEU A 90 -9.87 -8.67 10.72
CA LEU A 90 -8.68 -8.03 10.14
C LEU A 90 -7.99 -8.95 9.12
N ARG A 91 -8.01 -10.29 9.31
CA ARG A 91 -7.53 -11.24 8.30
C ARG A 91 -8.25 -11.03 6.97
N HIS A 92 -9.58 -11.02 6.98
CA HIS A 92 -10.38 -10.82 5.78
C HIS A 92 -10.07 -9.49 5.06
N LEU A 93 -9.85 -8.41 5.81
CA LEU A 93 -9.48 -7.11 5.24
C LEU A 93 -8.09 -7.12 4.60
N LEU A 94 -7.12 -7.78 5.23
CA LEU A 94 -5.75 -7.89 4.71
C LEU A 94 -5.64 -8.82 3.49
N THR A 95 -6.53 -9.81 3.38
CA THR A 95 -6.51 -10.82 2.31
C THR A 95 -7.58 -10.63 1.24
N HIS A 96 -8.40 -9.58 1.32
CA HIS A 96 -9.49 -9.31 0.39
C HIS A 96 -10.49 -10.46 0.24
N SER A 97 -10.90 -11.06 1.36
CA SER A 97 -11.75 -12.25 1.37
C SER A 97 -12.92 -12.16 2.35
N GLY A 98 -13.36 -10.95 2.67
CA GLY A 98 -14.47 -10.65 3.59
C GLY A 98 -15.80 -10.46 2.89
#